data_AF-A0A7T5UU97-F1
#
_entry.id   AF-A0A7T5UU97-F1
#
_cell.length_a   1.000
_cell.length_b   1.000
_cell.length_c   1.000
_cell.angle_alpha   90.00
_cell.angle_beta   90.00
_cell.angle_gamma   90.00
#
_symmetry.space_group_name_H-M   'P 1'
#
loop_
_entity.id
_entity.type
_entity.pdbx_description
1 polymer ?
#
loop_
_entity_poly.entity_id
_entity_poly.type
_entity_poly.pdbx_seq_one_letter_code
_entity_poly.pdbx_strand_id
1 'polypeptide(L)'
;MVSFLPPDLSLTFLVAAILPLIIGFIVGLIIKSVLKIGILIAVIVLALIFLGIVSPDQVLTPLVSLFRSGSSLAGQVERLAGYLPYSSITFIIGLALGFWKG
;
A
#
# COMPACT_ATOMS: atom_id res chain seq x y z
N MET A 1 14.10 7.98 41.65
CA MET A 1 15.28 8.27 40.80
C MET A 1 14.91 7.80 39.41
N VAL A 2 14.67 8.73 38.48
CA VAL A 2 14.36 8.38 37.09
C VAL A 2 15.68 7.92 36.48
N SER A 3 15.82 6.64 36.19
CA SER A 3 17.04 6.11 35.59
C SER A 3 17.16 6.65 34.17
N PHE A 4 17.99 7.67 33.98
CA PHE A 4 18.51 8.12 32.68
C PHE A 4 19.57 7.14 32.19
N LEU A 5 19.25 5.85 32.14
CA LEU A 5 20.03 4.93 31.32
C LEU A 5 19.81 5.38 29.87
N PRO A 6 20.88 5.69 29.10
CA PRO A 6 20.73 5.84 27.66
C PRO A 6 20.06 4.56 27.16
N PRO A 7 19.22 4.61 26.09
CA PRO A 7 18.73 3.41 25.46
C PRO A 7 19.95 2.65 24.96
N ASP A 8 20.46 1.80 25.83
CA ASP A 8 21.21 0.62 25.51
C ASP A 8 20.47 -0.03 24.35
N LEU A 9 21.21 -0.63 23.42
CA LEU A 9 20.70 -1.37 22.27
C LEU A 9 19.94 -2.63 22.74
N SER A 10 19.08 -2.48 23.74
CA SER A 10 18.09 -3.41 24.20
C SER A 10 17.34 -3.91 22.98
N LEU A 11 17.23 -5.23 22.90
CA LEU A 11 16.53 -5.93 21.83
C LEU A 11 15.14 -5.33 21.60
N THR A 12 14.51 -4.80 22.64
CA THR A 12 13.22 -4.10 22.59
C THR A 12 13.22 -2.87 21.67
N PHE A 13 14.21 -1.97 21.78
CA PHE A 13 14.30 -0.79 20.90
C PHE A 13 14.55 -1.20 19.44
N LEU A 14 15.44 -2.18 19.25
CA LEU A 14 15.77 -2.70 17.94
C LEU A 14 14.55 -3.34 17.27
N VAL A 15 13.81 -4.18 17.99
CA VAL A 15 12.58 -4.80 17.49
C VAL A 15 11.50 -3.76 17.21
N ALA A 16 11.31 -2.77 18.08
CA ALA A 16 10.32 -1.70 17.90
C ALA A 16 10.61 -0.83 16.65
N ALA A 17 11.88 -0.71 16.24
CA ALA A 17 12.26 0.03 15.04
C ALA A 17 12.27 -0.83 13.77
N ILE A 18 12.84 -2.05 13.84
CA ILE A 18 13.04 -2.94 12.69
C ILE A 18 11.73 -3.58 12.23
N LEU A 19 10.86 -3.99 13.15
CA LEU A 19 9.65 -4.73 12.77
C LEU A 19 8.71 -3.86 11.90
N PRO A 20 8.39 -2.60 12.28
CA PRO A 20 7.63 -1.71 11.40
C PRO A 20 8.35 -1.44 10.07
N LEU A 21 9.69 -1.33 10.07
CA LEU A 21 10.48 -1.13 8.86
C LEU A 21 10.31 -2.29 7.86
N ILE A 22 10.44 -3.54 8.32
CA ILE A 22 10.28 -4.73 7.47
C ILE A 22 8.85 -4.83 6.94
N ILE A 23 7.85 -4.63 7.81
CA ILE A 23 6.43 -4.66 7.41
C ILE A 23 6.16 -3.57 6.36
N GLY A 24 6.63 -2.35 6.62
CA GLY A 24 6.53 -1.24 5.67
C GLY A 24 7.14 -1.60 4.33
N PHE A 25 8.36 -2.15 4.32
CA PHE A 25 9.04 -2.59 3.11
C PHE A 25 8.22 -3.59 2.30
N ILE A 26 7.70 -4.64 2.94
CA ILE A 26 6.85 -5.65 2.29
C ILE A 26 5.59 -5.01 1.70
N VAL A 27 4.90 -4.15 2.48
CA VAL A 27 3.72 -3.42 2.00
C VAL A 27 4.08 -2.56 0.78
N GLY A 28 5.21 -1.86 0.80
CA GLY A 28 5.71 -1.08 -0.33
C GLY A 28 5.91 -1.90 -1.60
N LEU A 29 6.50 -3.10 -1.49
CA LEU A 29 6.66 -4.04 -2.61
C LEU A 29 5.31 -4.47 -3.20
N ILE A 30 4.34 -4.78 -2.34
CA ILE A 30 3.00 -5.19 -2.75
C ILE A 30 2.30 -4.05 -3.50
N ILE A 31 2.28 -2.85 -2.92
CA ILE A 31 1.66 -1.67 -3.55
C ILE A 31 2.26 -1.43 -4.93
N LYS A 32 3.59 -1.49 -5.06
CA LYS A 32 4.25 -1.28 -6.35
C LYS A 32 3.83 -2.32 -7.38
N SER A 33 3.77 -3.59 -6.99
CA SER A 33 3.38 -4.68 -7.88
C SER A 33 1.94 -4.53 -8.37
N VAL A 34 1.02 -4.17 -7.46
CA VAL A 34 -0.38 -3.89 -7.80
C VAL A 34 -0.49 -2.71 -8.77
N LEU A 35 0.25 -1.62 -8.55
CA LEU A 35 0.25 -0.49 -9.48
C LEU A 35 0.83 -0.84 -10.85
N LYS A 36 1.94 -1.60 -10.91
CA LYS A 36 2.53 -2.08 -12.18
C LYS A 36 1.50 -2.87 -13.00
N ILE A 37 0.80 -3.80 -12.36
CA ILE A 37 -0.25 -4.60 -13.00
C ILE A 37 -1.42 -3.72 -13.43
N GLY A 38 -1.88 -2.80 -12.56
CA GLY A 38 -2.98 -1.89 -12.86
C GLY A 38 -2.69 -0.99 -14.07
N ILE A 39 -1.46 -0.47 -14.19
CA ILE A 39 -1.02 0.32 -15.35
C ILE A 39 -1.04 -0.54 -16.61
N LEU A 40 -0.52 -1.77 -16.56
CA LEU A 40 -0.51 -2.66 -17.71
C LEU A 40 -1.94 -2.96 -18.20
N ILE A 41 -2.86 -3.23 -17.27
CA ILE A 41 -4.29 -3.42 -17.60
C ILE A 41 -4.86 -2.15 -18.24
N ALA A 42 -4.56 -0.97 -17.69
CA ALA A 42 -5.04 0.30 -18.26
C ALA A 42 -4.54 0.52 -19.70
N VAL A 43 -3.28 0.16 -19.99
CA VAL A 43 -2.72 0.23 -21.35
C VAL A 43 -3.45 -0.73 -22.29
N ILE A 44 -3.71 -1.96 -21.87
CA ILE A 44 -4.47 -2.94 -22.68
C ILE A 44 -5.87 -2.39 -22.98
N VAL A 45 -6.56 -1.87 -21.97
CA VAL A 45 -7.90 -1.31 -22.13
C VAL A 45 -7.88 -0.12 -23.11
N LEU A 46 -6.91 0.78 -23.00
CA LEU A 46 -6.75 1.88 -23.97
C LEU A 46 -6.54 1.35 -25.39
N ALA A 47 -5.70 0.33 -25.58
CA ALA A 47 -5.51 -0.27 -26.91
C ALA A 47 -6.81 -0.86 -27.46
N LEU A 48 -7.62 -1.54 -26.65
CA LEU A 48 -8.92 -2.07 -27.07
C LEU A 48 -9.90 -0.96 -27.48
N ILE A 49 -9.87 0.19 -26.78
CA ILE A 49 -10.67 1.36 -27.13
C ILE A 49 -10.22 1.94 -28.48
N PHE A 50 -8.91 2.10 -28.69
CA PHE A 50 -8.36 2.60 -29.96
C PHE A 50 -8.70 1.69 -31.15
N LEU A 51 -8.75 0.38 -30.93
CA LEU A 51 -9.15 -0.60 -31.95
C LEU A 51 -10.67 -0.66 -32.17
N GLY A 52 -11.47 0.06 -31.37
CA GLY A 52 -12.93 0.05 -31.45
C GLY A 52 -13.58 -1.23 -30.93
N ILE A 53 -12.84 -2.08 -30.21
CA ILE A 53 -13.34 -3.36 -29.67
C ILE A 53 -14.22 -3.10 -28.44
N VAL A 54 -13.87 -2.11 -27.63
CA VAL A 54 -14.57 -1.74 -26.38
C VAL A 54 -14.85 -0.24 -26.39
N SER A 55 -16.04 0.18 -25.96
CA SER A 55 -16.34 1.61 -25.80
C SER A 55 -15.91 2.13 -24.41
N PRO A 56 -15.59 3.43 -24.26
CA PRO A 56 -15.23 4.00 -22.97
C PRO A 56 -16.27 3.73 -21.87
N ASP A 57 -17.57 3.81 -22.19
CA ASP A 57 -18.65 3.59 -21.22
C ASP A 57 -18.69 2.16 -20.66
N GLN A 58 -18.33 1.16 -21.49
CA GLN A 58 -18.24 -0.25 -21.08
C GLN A 58 -17.15 -0.47 -20.02
N VAL A 59 -16.11 0.38 -20.00
CA VAL A 59 -15.03 0.33 -19.02
C VAL A 59 -15.34 1.20 -17.80
N LEU A 60 -15.80 2.43 -18.04
CA LEU A 60 -15.99 3.43 -16.98
C LEU A 60 -17.14 3.06 -16.06
N THR A 61 -18.23 2.51 -16.57
CA THR A 61 -19.41 2.13 -15.77
C THR A 61 -19.08 1.12 -14.67
N PRO A 62 -18.47 -0.05 -14.98
CA PRO A 62 -18.07 -0.99 -13.93
C PRO A 62 -16.97 -0.43 -13.04
N LEU A 63 -16.06 0.39 -13.56
CA LEU A 63 -15.00 0.97 -12.75
C LEU A 63 -15.58 1.93 -11.69
N VAL A 64 -16.52 2.80 -12.08
CA VAL A 64 -17.22 3.70 -11.15
C VAL A 64 -18.06 2.93 -10.15
N SER A 65 -18.72 1.84 -10.56
CA SER A 65 -19.50 1.02 -9.63
C SER A 65 -18.63 0.31 -8.59
N LEU A 66 -17.43 -0.14 -8.98
CA LEU A 66 -16.42 -0.68 -8.06
C LEU A 66 -15.97 0.38 -7.04
N PHE A 67 -15.68 1.61 -7.49
CA PHE A 67 -15.32 2.70 -6.59
C PHE A 67 -16.45 3.05 -5.61
N ARG A 68 -17.69 3.14 -6.09
CA ARG A 68 -18.86 3.41 -5.24
C ARG A 68 -19.09 2.29 -4.23
N SER A 69 -18.99 1.04 -4.66
CA SER A 69 -19.15 -0.13 -3.78
C SER A 69 -17.99 -0.28 -2.80
N GLY A 70 -16.80 0.18 -3.17
CA GLY A 70 -15.61 0.19 -2.31
C GLY A 70 -15.81 0.98 -1.01
N SER A 71 -16.72 1.96 -0.98
CA SER A 71 -17.08 2.67 0.25
C SER A 71 -17.71 1.77 1.32
N SER A 72 -18.43 0.70 0.91
CA SER A 72 -18.93 -0.32 1.85
C SER A 72 -17.82 -1.17 2.45
N LEU A 73 -16.69 -1.29 1.75
CA LEU A 73 -15.50 -2.01 2.21
C LEU A 73 -14.58 -1.11 3.04
N ALA A 74 -14.78 0.21 3.03
CA ALA A 74 -13.93 1.16 3.72
C ALA A 74 -13.77 0.82 5.21
N GLY A 75 -14.85 0.42 5.90
CA GLY A 75 -14.78 0.02 7.30
C GLY A 75 -13.96 -1.25 7.56
N GLN A 76 -13.91 -2.19 6.61
CA GLN A 76 -13.07 -3.39 6.70
C GLN A 76 -11.61 -3.06 6.40
N VAL A 77 -11.38 -2.20 5.41
CA VAL A 77 -10.06 -1.69 5.05
C VAL A 77 -9.47 -0.89 6.21
N GLU A 78 -10.26 -0.05 6.88
CA GLU A 78 -9.81 0.74 8.02
C GLU A 78 -9.40 -0.14 9.20
N ARG A 79 -10.18 -1.19 9.50
CA ARG A 79 -9.80 -2.20 10.51
C ARG A 79 -8.49 -2.89 10.14
N LEU A 80 -8.33 -3.28 8.88
CA LEU A 80 -7.12 -3.97 8.42
C LEU A 80 -5.91 -3.04 8.42
N ALA A 81 -6.08 -1.79 7.97
CA ALA A 81 -5.07 -0.75 8.01
C ALA A 81 -4.67 -0.42 9.44
N GLY A 82 -5.59 -0.53 10.40
CA GLY A 82 -5.32 -0.39 11.84
C GLY A 82 -4.25 -1.33 12.41
N TYR A 83 -4.01 -2.49 11.77
CA TYR A 83 -2.90 -3.37 12.16
C TYR A 83 -1.53 -2.91 11.63
N LEU A 84 -1.51 -2.01 10.65
CA LEU A 84 -0.28 -1.46 10.12
C LEU A 84 0.21 -0.31 11.01
N PRO A 85 1.51 -0.26 11.34
CA PRO A 85 2.07 0.82 12.14
C PRO A 85 2.31 2.08 11.29
N TYR A 86 1.26 2.62 10.65
CA TYR A 86 1.37 3.77 9.73
C TYR A 86 1.76 5.09 10.42
N SER A 87 1.59 5.19 11.75
CA SER A 87 2.10 6.31 12.55
C SER A 87 3.60 6.22 12.84
N SER A 88 4.25 5.09 12.55
CA SER A 88 5.69 4.90 12.75
C SER A 88 6.50 5.45 11.57
N ILE A 89 7.48 6.30 11.86
CA ILE A 89 8.43 6.81 10.86
C ILE A 89 9.21 5.68 10.21
N THR A 90 9.61 4.65 10.97
CA THR A 90 10.37 3.52 10.41
C THR A 90 9.52 2.69 9.45
N PHE A 91 8.21 2.56 9.69
CA PHE A 91 7.29 1.95 8.73
C PHE A 91 7.22 2.75 7.43
N ILE A 92 7.05 4.07 7.51
CA ILE A 92 6.96 4.94 6.31
C ILE A 92 8.26 4.86 5.50
N ILE A 93 9.42 4.88 6.16
CA ILE A 93 10.72 4.68 5.50
C ILE A 93 10.77 3.32 4.81
N GLY A 94 10.37 2.25 5.52
CA GLY A 94 10.31 0.91 4.97
C GLY A 94 9.45 0.86 3.72
N LEU A 95 8.23 1.41 3.81
CA LEU A 95 7.28 1.50 2.71
C LEU A 95 7.85 2.24 1.52
N ALA A 96 8.45 3.42 1.73
CA ALA A 96 9.07 4.18 0.66
C ALA A 96 10.21 3.40 -0.01
N LEU A 97 11.06 2.73 0.78
CA LEU A 97 12.15 1.90 0.26
C LEU A 97 11.63 0.68 -0.52
N GLY A 98 10.60 0.01 -0.01
CA GLY A 98 9.96 -1.13 -0.68
C GLY A 98 9.33 -0.70 -1.99
N PHE A 99 8.59 0.41 -1.96
CA PHE A 99 7.99 0.98 -3.16
C PHE A 99 9.03 1.42 -4.19
N TRP A 100 10.14 2.04 -3.77
CA TRP A 100 11.19 2.48 -4.69
C TRP A 100 11.96 1.30 -5.27
N LYS A 101 12.34 0.32 -4.45
CA LYS A 101 13.26 -0.77 -4.86
C LYS A 101 12.58 -2.04 -5.40
N GLY A 102 11.28 -2.25 -5.15
CA GLY A 102 10.50 -3.39 -5.68
C GLY A 102 10.19 -3.37 -7.17
#